data_AF-A0A4Q4ZHC2-F1
#
_entry.id   AF-A0A4Q4ZHC2-F1
#
_cell.length_a   1.000
_cell.length_b   1.000
_cell.length_c   1.000
_cell.angle_alpha   90.00
_cell.angle_beta   90.00
_cell.angle_gamma   90.00
#
_symmetry.space_group_name_H-M   'P 1'
#
loop_
_entity.id
_entity.type
_entity.pdbx_description
1 polymer ?
#
loop_
_entity_poly.entity_id
_entity_poly.type
_entity_poly.pdbx_seq_one_letter_code
_entity_poly.pdbx_strand_id
1 'polypeptide(L)' 'MLARSSPNAACEPTPGTQVILLVHGLDIRVVDAITGELLREVTLDPSGDYQPTGVPRDPHEQLPNPRSWVREFPIS' A
#
# COMPACT_ATOMS: atom_id res chain seq x y z
N MET A 1 8.24 22.26 -36.63
CA MET A 1 7.34 21.92 -35.50
C MET A 1 7.73 20.53 -35.03
N LEU A 2 8.46 20.41 -33.92
CA LEU A 2 8.71 19.12 -33.26
C LEU A 2 8.00 19.20 -31.92
N ALA A 3 6.90 18.45 -31.79
CA ALA A 3 6.24 18.26 -30.51
C ALA A 3 7.20 17.50 -29.59
N ARG A 4 7.61 18.13 -28.48
CA ARG A 4 8.27 17.43 -27.40
C ARG A 4 7.19 16.59 -26.73
N SER A 5 7.28 15.27 -26.89
CA SER A 5 6.45 14.32 -26.17
C SER A 5 6.56 14.59 -24.66
N SER A 6 5.39 14.72 -24.03
CA SER A 6 5.24 14.93 -22.58
C SER A 6 5.79 13.73 -21.80
N PRO A 7 6.51 13.93 -20.67
CA PRO A 7 7.13 12.87 -19.89
C PRO A 7 6.15 12.01 -19.08
N ASN A 8 4.83 12.24 -19.21
CA ASN A 8 3.82 11.29 -18.73
C ASN A 8 3.60 10.15 -19.75
N ALA A 9 4.70 9.70 -20.37
CA ALA A 9 4.74 8.47 -21.12
C ALA A 9 4.29 7.33 -20.19
N ALA A 10 3.59 6.38 -20.80
CA ALA A 10 2.95 5.24 -20.19
C ALA A 10 3.79 4.61 -19.07
N CYS A 11 3.09 4.08 -18.07
CA CYS A 11 3.61 3.07 -17.16
C CYS A 11 4.26 1.96 -18.00
N GLU A 12 5.58 2.06 -18.20
CA GLU A 12 6.38 0.97 -18.72
C GLU A 12 6.31 -0.11 -17.63
N PRO A 13 5.77 -1.31 -17.91
CA PRO A 13 5.79 -2.38 -16.93
C PRO A 13 7.25 -2.75 -16.71
N THR A 14 7.82 -2.31 -15.60
CA THR A 14 9.11 -2.85 -15.16
C THR A 14 8.95 -4.36 -15.02
N PRO A 15 9.90 -5.16 -15.52
CA PRO A 15 9.86 -6.59 -15.27
C PRO A 15 9.87 -6.78 -13.75
N GLY A 16 8.75 -7.28 -13.21
CA GLY A 16 8.62 -7.52 -11.78
C GLY A 16 9.63 -8.57 -11.31
N THR A 17 10.01 -8.51 -10.04
CA THR A 17 10.82 -9.58 -9.43
C THR A 17 10.00 -10.86 -9.40
N GLN A 18 10.49 -11.92 -10.04
CA GLN A 18 9.89 -13.24 -9.95
C GLN A 18 10.22 -13.85 -8.59
N VAL A 19 9.20 -14.31 -7.87
CA VAL A 19 9.36 -14.90 -6.54
C VAL A 19 8.66 -16.25 -6.45
N ILE A 20 9.22 -17.13 -5.62
CA ILE A 20 8.59 -18.37 -5.17
C ILE A 20 8.08 -18.14 -3.76
N LEU A 21 6.79 -18.42 -3.55
CA LEU A 21 6.16 -18.38 -2.23
C LEU A 21 6.12 -19.78 -1.64
N LEU A 22 6.81 -19.97 -0.51
CA LEU A 22 6.73 -21.19 0.28
C LEU A 22 5.78 -20.93 1.45
N VAL A 23 4.68 -21.68 1.52
CA VAL A 23 3.63 -21.50 2.52
C VAL A 23 3.56 -22.75 3.39
N HIS A 24 3.77 -22.57 4.70
CA HIS A 24 3.61 -23.62 5.69
C HIS A 24 2.79 -23.11 6.87
N GLY A 25 1.48 -23.34 6.82
CA GLY A 25 0.55 -22.79 7.80
C GLY A 25 0.51 -21.26 7.72
N LEU A 26 0.83 -20.60 8.83
CA LEU A 26 0.93 -19.14 8.90
C LEU A 26 2.30 -18.62 8.48
N ASP A 27 3.32 -19.47 8.40
CA ASP A 27 4.66 -19.07 8.03
C ASP A 27 4.83 -19.05 6.51
N ILE A 28 5.15 -17.86 5.99
CA ILE A 28 5.36 -17.59 4.58
C ILE A 28 6.80 -17.14 4.36
N ARG A 29 7.45 -17.74 3.38
CA ARG A 29 8.78 -17.35 2.90
C ARG A 29 8.71 -16.91 1.46
N VAL A 30 9.27 -15.73 1.19
CA VAL A 30 9.39 -15.16 -0.14
C VAL A 30 10.83 -15.37 -0.59
N VAL A 31 11.00 -16.14 -1.67
CA VAL A 31 12.30 -16.52 -2.19
C VAL A 31 12.45 -15.97 -3.61
N ASP A 32 13.63 -15.46 -3.96
CA ASP A 32 13.92 -15.08 -5.35
C ASP A 32 13.84 -16.33 -6.25
N ALA A 33 13.10 -16.24 -7.36
CA ALA A 33 12.86 -17.40 -8.21
C ALA A 33 14.08 -17.84 -9.01
N ILE A 34 15.08 -16.97 -9.20
CA ILE A 34 16.26 -17.22 -10.02
C ILE A 34 17.44 -17.66 -9.14
N THR A 35 17.68 -16.95 -8.03
CA THR A 35 18.82 -17.21 -7.14
C THR A 35 18.49 -18.20 -6.02
N GLY A 36 17.22 -18.33 -5.65
CA GLY A 36 16.82 -19.14 -4.50
C GLY A 36 17.12 -18.49 -3.15
N GLU A 37 17.47 -17.20 -3.13
CA GLU A 37 17.75 -16.47 -1.90
C GLU A 37 16.46 -16.07 -1.17
N LEU A 38 16.47 -16.16 0.16
CA LEU A 38 15.35 -15.72 1.00
C LEU A 38 15.31 -14.19 1.05
N LEU A 39 14.23 -13.61 0.52
CA LEU A 39 14.02 -12.16 0.49
C LEU A 39 13.29 -11.67 1.75
N ARG A 40 12.27 -12.43 2.21
CA ARG A 40 11.42 -12.10 3.36
C ARG A 40 10.85 -13.34 4.03
N GLU A 41 10.62 -13.23 5.34
CA GLU A 41 9.86 -14.18 6.15
C GLU A 41 8.71 -13.43 6.83
N VAL A 42 7.50 -13.97 6.77
CA VAL A 42 6.27 -13.36 7.27
C VAL A 42 5.44 -14.44 7.96
N THR A 43 4.99 -14.18 9.19
CA THR A 43 3.94 -14.97 9.83
C THR A 43 2.60 -14.25 9.64
N LEU A 44 1.64 -14.91 8.98
CA LEU A 44 0.30 -14.38 8.76
C LEU A 44 -0.49 -14.34 10.07
N ASP A 45 -1.14 -13.22 10.34
CA ASP A 45 -2.17 -13.12 11.36
C ASP A 45 -3.56 -13.35 10.75
N PRO A 46 -4.26 -14.46 11.04
CA PRO A 46 -5.57 -14.71 10.43
C PRO A 46 -6.65 -13.72 10.88
N SER A 47 -6.40 -12.90 11.90
CA SER A 47 -7.34 -11.88 12.38
C SER A 47 -7.25 -10.55 11.61
N GLY A 48 -6.16 -10.32 10.87
CA GLY A 48 -5.94 -9.10 10.10
C GLY A 48 -6.41 -9.19 8.65
N ASP A 49 -7.00 -8.11 8.13
CA ASP A 49 -7.23 -7.96 6.69
C ASP A 49 -5.98 -7.38 6.01
N TYR A 50 -5.27 -8.24 5.28
CA TYR A 50 -4.05 -7.89 4.54
C TYR A 50 -4.31 -7.49 3.09
N GLN A 51 -5.55 -7.67 2.62
CA GLN A 51 -5.89 -7.27 1.27
C GLN A 51 -6.24 -5.77 1.26
N PRO A 52 -5.77 -5.01 0.27
CA PRO A 52 -6.32 -3.69 0.05
C PRO A 52 -7.81 -3.86 -0.25
N THR A 53 -8.67 -3.39 0.64
CA THR A 53 -10.13 -3.59 0.60
C THR A 53 -10.80 -2.88 -0.60
N GLY A 54 -10.03 -2.21 -1.47
CA GLY A 54 -10.52 -1.36 -2.55
C GLY A 54 -11.22 -0.08 -2.08
N VAL A 55 -11.53 0.00 -0.79
CA VAL A 55 -12.01 1.20 -0.11
C VAL A 55 -10.78 2.06 0.22
N PRO A 56 -10.74 3.34 -0.20
CA PRO A 56 -9.80 4.28 0.39
C PRO A 56 -10.05 4.29 1.90
N ARG A 57 -9.05 3.95 2.72
CA ARG A 57 -9.13 4.27 4.15
C ARG A 57 -9.32 5.78 4.23
N ASP A 58 -10.44 6.23 4.77
CA ASP A 58 -10.79 7.63 4.79
C ASP A 58 -9.71 8.38 5.61
N PRO A 59 -9.02 9.39 5.04
CA PRO A 59 -8.07 10.20 5.80
C PRO A 59 -8.69 10.91 7.01
N HIS A 60 -10.03 10.91 7.14
CA HIS A 60 -10.79 11.57 8.19
C HIS A 60 -11.29 10.68 9.33
N GLU A 61 -10.71 9.49 9.56
CA GLU A 61 -10.86 8.82 10.87
C GLU A 61 -9.88 9.43 11.90
N GLN A 62 -10.17 10.42 12.75
CA GLN A 62 -11.35 11.22 13.08
C GLN A 62 -10.82 12.60 13.51
N LEU A 63 -11.30 13.69 12.92
CA LEU A 63 -11.23 15.00 13.57
C LEU A 63 -12.64 15.37 14.05
N PRO A 64 -12.80 15.97 15.25
CA PRO A 64 -14.11 16.37 15.74
C PRO A 64 -14.79 17.26 14.71
N ASN A 65 -16.12 17.13 14.62
CA ASN A 65 -16.95 17.92 13.71
C ASN A 65 -16.48 19.39 13.70
N PRO A 66 -16.08 19.96 12.55
CA PRO A 66 -15.60 21.34 12.48
C PRO A 66 -16.63 22.39 12.95
N ARG A 67 -17.91 22.03 13.10
CA ARG A 67 -18.93 22.87 13.76
C ARG A 67 -18.84 22.93 15.28
N SER A 68 -18.16 22.00 15.95
CA SER A 68 -17.88 22.13 17.39
C SER A 68 -16.84 23.23 17.65
N TRP A 69 -15.87 23.40 16.75
CA TRP A 69 -14.85 24.46 16.85
C TRP A 69 -15.38 25.89 16.79
N VAL A 70 -16.54 26.11 16.18
CA VAL A 70 -17.15 27.46 16.07
C VAL A 70 -17.75 27.92 17.40
N ARG A 71 -18.02 27.01 18.35
CA ARG A 71 -18.64 27.35 19.64
C ARG A 71 -17.64 27.58 20.77
N GLU A 72 -16.41 27.06 20.64
CA GLU A 72 -15.39 27.12 21.69
C GLU A 72 -14.46 28.34 21.63
N PHE A 73 -14.35 29.04 20.49
CA PHE A 73 -13.46 30.20 20.38
C PHE A 73 -14.25 31.52 20.42
N PRO A 74 -14.34 32.20 21.57
CA PRO A 74 -14.75 33.59 21.59
C PRO A 74 -13.65 34.40 20.91
N ILE A 75 -13.94 34.89 19.70
CA ILE A 75 -13.16 35.96 19.10
C ILE A 75 -13.42 37.19 19.97
N SER A 76 -12.44 37.59 20.78
CA SER A 76 -12.52 38.83 21.56
C SER A 76 -12.46 40.06 20.68
#